data_AF-A0AAN7TYG0-F1
#
_entry.id   AF-A0AAN7TYG0-F1
#
_cell.length_a   1.000
_cell.length_b   1.000
_cell.length_c   1.000
_cell.angle_alpha   90.00
_cell.angle_beta   90.00
_cell.angle_gamma   90.00
#
_symmetry.space_group_name_H-M   'P 1'
#
loop_
_entity.id
_entity.type
_entity.pdbx_description
1 polymer ?
#
loop_
_entity_poly.entity_id
_entity_poly.type
_entity_poly.pdbx_seq_one_letter_code
_entity_poly.pdbx_strand_id
1 'polypeptide(L)' 'MTPKVLFLMTFITFLLFFSGSISARVECHGNCNLDFDNCYNSYQQNPSNSLFECIGQWNRCTNKCGDI' A
#
# COMPACT_ATOMS: atom_id res chain seq x y z
N MET A 1 17.41 9.24 -35.66
CA MET A 1 16.32 8.60 -34.90
C MET A 1 15.01 9.04 -35.55
N THR A 2 14.15 8.12 -36.00
CA THR A 2 12.87 8.50 -36.64
C THR A 2 11.86 8.94 -35.57
N PRO A 3 10.93 9.87 -35.88
CA PRO A 3 9.97 10.40 -34.90
C PRO A 3 9.12 9.32 -34.22
N LYS A 4 8.87 8.20 -34.91
CA LYS A 4 8.18 7.02 -34.37
C LYS A 4 8.94 6.37 -33.21
N VAL A 5 10.27 6.28 -33.31
CA VAL A 5 11.12 5.67 -32.27
C VAL A 5 11.26 6.59 -31.07
N LEU A 6 11.34 7.91 -31.29
CA LEU A 6 11.34 8.90 -30.21
C LEU A 6 10.02 8.84 -29.42
N PHE A 7 8.88 8.82 -30.11
CA PHE A 7 7.58 8.75 -29.46
C PHE A 7 7.40 7.47 -28.63
N LEU A 8 7.81 6.32 -29.16
CA LEU A 8 7.77 5.04 -28.46
C LEU A 8 8.61 5.06 -27.17
N MET A 9 9.84 5.58 -27.25
CA MET A 9 10.72 5.69 -26.09
C MET A 9 10.11 6.59 -25.02
N THR A 10 9.58 7.75 -25.41
CA THR A 10 8.97 8.70 -24.47
C THR A 10 7.74 8.11 -23.77
N PHE A 11 6.92 7.36 -24.52
CA PHE A 11 5.76 6.65 -23.99
C PHE A 11 6.15 5.55 -22.98
N ILE A 12 7.18 4.76 -23.29
CA ILE A 12 7.66 3.71 -22.38
C ILE A 12 8.24 4.33 -21.10
N THR A 13 9.02 5.41 -21.21
CA THR A 13 9.58 6.10 -20.04
C THR A 13 8.47 6.68 -19.16
N PHE A 14 7.42 7.24 -19.78
CA PHE A 14 6.24 7.71 -19.05
C PHE A 14 5.55 6.57 -18.28
N LEU A 15 5.29 5.43 -18.92
CA LEU A 15 4.66 4.29 -18.26
C LEU A 15 5.47 3.78 -17.05
N LEU A 16 6.78 3.66 -17.20
CA LEU A 16 7.67 3.19 -16.13
C LEU A 16 7.67 4.14 -14.92
N PHE A 17 7.58 5.46 -15.16
CA PHE A 17 7.53 6.47 -14.11
C PHE A 17 6.24 6.40 -13.27
N PHE A 18 5.11 6.12 -13.91
CA PHE A 18 3.80 6.03 -13.23
C PHE A 18 3.55 4.68 -12.53
N SER A 19 4.21 3.60 -12.95
CA SER A 19 4.08 2.30 -12.28
C SER A 19 4.71 2.23 -10.88
N GLY A 20 5.75 3.04 -10.61
CA GLY A 20 6.48 2.99 -9.34
C GLY A 20 5.65 3.44 -8.12
N SER A 21 4.82 4.47 -8.28
CA SER A 21 3.98 5.03 -7.21
C SER A 21 2.78 4.15 -6.86
N ILE A 22 2.27 3.36 -7.81
CA ILE A 22 1.18 2.41 -7.57
C ILE A 22 1.68 1.24 -6.70
N SER A 23 2.89 0.74 -6.97
CA SER A 23 3.46 -0.40 -6.24
C SER A 23 3.67 -0.09 -4.75
N ALA A 24 4.16 1.11 -4.42
CA ALA A 24 4.41 1.51 -3.03
C ALA A 24 3.11 1.62 -2.21
N ARG A 25 2.01 2.12 -2.80
CA ARG A 25 0.70 2.17 -2.13
C ARG A 25 0.14 0.78 -1.88
N VAL A 26 0.18 -0.10 -2.90
CA VAL A 26 -0.34 -1.47 -2.77
C VAL A 26 0.41 -2.24 -1.69
N GLU A 27 1.74 -2.13 -1.64
CA GLU A 27 2.57 -2.77 -0.62
C GLU A 27 2.29 -2.21 0.79
N CYS A 28 2.11 -0.89 0.92
CA CYS A 28 1.74 -0.25 2.17
C CYS A 28 0.39 -0.75 2.71
N HIS A 29 -0.65 -0.78 1.88
CA HIS A 29 -1.95 -1.32 2.28
C HIS A 29 -1.89 -2.82 2.63
N GLY A 30 -1.07 -3.61 1.93
CA GLY A 30 -0.82 -5.01 2.25
C GLY A 30 -0.22 -5.21 3.63
N ASN A 31 0.80 -4.42 3.98
CA ASN A 31 1.42 -4.46 5.31
C ASN A 31 0.44 -4.05 6.43
N CYS A 32 -0.39 -3.03 6.20
CA CYS A 32 -1.42 -2.64 7.17
C CYS A 32 -2.44 -3.77 7.44
N ASN A 33 -2.82 -4.54 6.42
CA ASN A 33 -3.71 -5.68 6.60
C ASN A 33 -3.05 -6.82 7.39
N LEU A 34 -1.76 -7.10 7.14
CA LEU A 34 -1.00 -8.08 7.91
C LEU A 34 -0.93 -7.70 9.40
N ASP A 35 -0.68 -6.42 9.70
CA ASP A 35 -0.66 -5.92 11.08
C ASP A 35 -2.03 -6.05 11.76
N PHE A 36 -3.11 -5.78 11.02
CA PHE A 36 -4.47 -5.98 11.50
C PHE A 36 -4.75 -7.44 11.83
N ASP A 37 -4.41 -8.37 10.93
CA ASP A 37 -4.61 -9.80 11.14
C ASP A 37 -3.83 -10.32 12.35
N ASN A 38 -2.58 -9.86 12.52
CA ASN A 38 -1.77 -10.19 13.69
C ASN A 38 -2.41 -9.68 15.00
N CYS A 39 -2.90 -8.44 15.00
CA CYS A 39 -3.61 -7.86 16.13
C CYS A 39 -4.90 -8.62 16.44
N TYR A 40 -5.68 -8.96 15.41
CA TYR A 40 -6.93 -9.70 15.53
C TYR A 40 -6.71 -11.12 16.08
N ASN A 41 -5.70 -11.82 15.58
CA ASN A 41 -5.31 -13.15 16.07
C ASN A 41 -4.88 -13.09 17.54
N SER A 42 -4.13 -12.06 17.93
CA SER A 42 -3.75 -11.87 19.34
C SER A 42 -4.97 -11.59 20.22
N TYR A 43 -5.91 -10.75 19.76
CA TYR A 43 -7.18 -10.49 20.43
C TYR A 43 -8.00 -11.78 20.63
N GLN A 44 -8.11 -12.63 19.61
CA GLN A 44 -8.86 -13.89 19.71
C GLN A 44 -8.27 -14.85 20.75
N GLN A 45 -6.94 -14.82 20.93
CA GLN A 45 -6.25 -15.67 21.90
C GLN A 45 -6.25 -15.08 23.31
N ASN A 46 -6.26 -13.75 23.43
CA ASN A 46 -6.26 -13.05 24.70
C ASN A 46 -6.97 -11.69 24.58
N PRO A 47 -8.27 -11.59 24.93
CA PRO A 47 -9.10 -10.43 24.63
C PRO A 47 -8.84 -9.22 25.54
N SER A 48 -7.62 -9.06 26.06
CA SER A 48 -7.20 -7.89 26.83
C SER A 48 -7.15 -6.62 26.00
N ASN A 49 -6.89 -6.75 24.69
CA ASN A 49 -6.98 -5.65 23.73
C ASN A 49 -8.39 -5.60 23.12
N SER A 50 -8.90 -4.41 22.84
CA SER A 50 -10.20 -4.27 22.17
C SER A 50 -10.04 -4.43 20.67
N LEU A 51 -10.98 -5.10 19.99
CA LEU A 51 -11.07 -5.12 18.52
C LEU A 51 -10.97 -3.69 17.92
N PHE A 52 -11.47 -2.68 18.65
CA PHE A 52 -11.38 -1.29 18.26
C PHE A 52 -9.94 -0.75 18.21
N GLU A 53 -9.02 -1.28 19.00
CA GLU A 53 -7.61 -0.90 18.93
C GLU A 53 -6.96 -1.40 17.64
N CYS A 54 -7.25 -2.64 17.24
CA CYS A 54 -6.78 -3.21 15.97
C CYS A 54 -7.32 -2.41 14.78
N ILE A 55 -8.62 -2.11 14.77
CA ILE A 55 -9.25 -1.28 13.74
C ILE A 55 -8.63 0.13 13.72
N GLY A 56 -8.42 0.73 14.89
CA GLY A 56 -7.83 2.06 15.01
C GLY A 56 -6.37 2.13 14.54
N GLN A 57 -5.58 1.07 14.74
CA GLN A 57 -4.22 0.98 14.21
C GLN A 57 -4.22 0.80 12.69
N TRP A 58 -5.07 -0.09 12.17
CA TRP A 58 -5.23 -0.30 10.73
C TRP A 58 -5.63 0.99 10.00
N ASN A 59 -6.60 1.74 10.54
CA ASN A 59 -7.06 2.99 9.92
C ASN A 59 -5.96 4.07 9.94
N ARG A 60 -5.13 4.12 11.00
CA ARG A 60 -3.96 5.02 11.05
C ARG A 60 -2.86 4.60 10.07
N CYS A 61 -2.66 3.30 9.87
CA CYS A 61 -1.69 2.77 8.91
C CYS A 61 -2.10 3.07 7.47
N THR A 62 -3.33 2.73 7.10
CA THR A 62 -3.85 2.91 5.74
C THR A 62 -3.99 4.37 5.33
N ASN A 63 -4.34 5.29 6.26
CA ASN A 63 -4.33 6.72 5.97
C ASN A 63 -2.95 7.24 5.58
N LYS A 64 -1.88 6.75 6.22
CA LYS A 64 -0.50 7.11 5.84
C LYS A 64 -0.10 6.58 4.46
N CYS A 65 -0.72 5.48 4.00
CA CYS A 65 -0.51 4.98 2.63
C CYS A 65 -1.11 5.90 1.56
N GLY A 66 -2.12 6.71 1.91
CA GLY A 66 -2.74 7.68 1.02
C GLY A 66 -1.89 8.92 0.76
N ASP A 67 -0.98 9.24 1.69
CA ASP A 67 -0.08 10.41 1.67
C ASP A 67 1.26 10.16 0.95
N ILE A 68 1.51 8.94 0.46
CA ILE A 68 2.74 8.51 -0.27
C ILE A 68 2.50 8.53 -1.78
#